data_AF-W1V5B8-F1
#
_entry.id   AF-W1V5B8-F1
#
_cell.length_a   1.000
_cell.length_b   1.000
_cell.length_c   1.000
_cell.angle_alpha   90.00
_cell.angle_beta   90.00
_cell.angle_gamma   90.00
#
_symmetry.space_group_name_H-M   'P 1'
#
loop_
_entity.id
_entity.type
_entity.pdbx_description
1 polymer ?
#
loop_
_entity_poly.entity_id
_entity_poly.type
_entity_poly.pdbx_seq_one_letter_code
_entity_poly.pdbx_strand_id
1 'polypeptide(L)'
;YQLGIELADQVIADYILNEQRYPETIGIILWATSNSRSHGQCLGEFLYLLGVRPKWQSGGRVSGLEVIPLEELQRPRIDVMGRISGLIRDMMPTAIGWLDKAVEMVAELDESLEDNYVKKHIHDDVDWLVEQGEDPLLATKKARLRIFGDPPQAYGTGVG
;
A
#
# COMPACT_ATOMS: atom_id res chain seq x y z
N TYR A 1 4.17 5.49 13.22
CA TYR A 1 4.15 6.26 11.96
C TYR A 1 5.54 6.79 11.63
N GLN A 2 6.17 7.60 12.49
CA GLN A 2 7.54 8.11 12.25
C GLN A 2 8.55 7.02 11.87
N LEU A 3 8.61 5.93 12.63
CA LEU A 3 9.47 4.78 12.31
C LEU A 3 9.14 4.11 10.96
N GLY A 4 7.91 4.23 10.45
CA GLY A 4 7.53 3.72 9.13
C GLY A 4 8.00 4.65 8.00
N ILE A 5 8.07 5.96 8.26
CA ILE A 5 8.69 6.94 7.34
C ILE A 5 10.17 6.61 7.18
N GLU A 6 10.88 6.41 8.28
CA GLU A 6 12.31 6.09 8.27
C GLU A 6 12.61 4.80 7.49
N LEU A 7 11.81 3.74 7.65
CA LEU A 7 11.95 2.51 6.86
C LEU A 7 11.69 2.74 5.37
N ALA A 8 10.64 3.48 5.04
CA ALA A 8 10.27 3.76 3.66
C ALA A 8 11.34 4.60 2.96
N ASP A 9 11.87 5.63 3.60
CA ASP A 9 12.95 6.45 3.06
C ASP A 9 14.23 5.61 2.89
N GLN A 10 14.53 4.71 3.84
CA GLN A 10 15.68 3.83 3.74
C GLN A 10 15.58 2.86 2.56
N VAL A 11 14.44 2.17 2.39
CA VAL A 11 14.27 1.23 1.27
C VAL A 11 14.28 1.93 -0.08
N ILE A 12 13.73 3.15 -0.17
CA ILE A 12 13.79 3.97 -1.39
C ILE A 12 15.24 4.38 -1.68
N ALA A 13 15.97 4.88 -0.68
CA ALA A 13 17.35 5.31 -0.85
C ALA A 13 18.26 4.15 -1.29
N ASP A 14 18.11 2.98 -0.67
CA ASP A 14 18.84 1.77 -1.03
C ASP A 14 18.53 1.33 -2.47
N TYR A 15 17.27 1.44 -2.91
CA TYR A 15 16.89 1.13 -4.29
C TYR A 15 17.48 2.11 -5.30
N ILE A 16 17.40 3.42 -5.03
CA ILE A 16 17.97 4.47 -5.89
C ILE A 16 19.48 4.32 -6.02
N LEU A 17 20.17 3.98 -4.93
CA LEU A 17 21.62 3.76 -4.95
C LEU A 17 22.03 2.66 -5.95
N ASN A 18 21.21 1.61 -6.07
CA ASN A 18 21.48 0.46 -6.90
C ASN A 18 20.96 0.61 -8.34
N GLU A 19 19.77 1.18 -8.51
CA GLU A 19 19.02 1.18 -9.78
C GLU A 19 18.91 2.57 -10.43
N GLN A 20 19.37 3.63 -9.74
CA GLN A 20 19.38 5.03 -10.23
C GLN A 20 17.99 5.59 -10.60
N ARG A 21 16.92 5.00 -10.06
CA ARG A 21 15.53 5.41 -10.24
C ARG A 21 14.70 5.08 -9.00
N TYR A 22 13.51 5.66 -8.89
CA TYR A 22 12.57 5.25 -7.85
C TYR A 22 12.04 3.82 -8.11
N PRO A 23 11.81 3.03 -7.05
CA PRO A 23 11.08 1.77 -7.19
C PRO A 23 9.64 2.08 -7.60
N GLU A 24 9.12 1.41 -8.62
CA GLU A 24 7.71 1.62 -9.01
C GLU A 24 6.75 0.87 -8.07
N THR A 25 7.16 -0.33 -7.63
CA THR A 25 6.38 -1.19 -6.74
C THR A 25 7.24 -1.74 -5.61
N ILE A 26 6.72 -1.73 -4.38
CA ILE A 26 7.32 -2.37 -3.20
C ILE A 26 6.36 -3.41 -2.62
N GLY A 27 6.87 -4.61 -2.33
CA GLY A 27 6.13 -5.65 -1.62
C GLY A 27 6.39 -5.59 -0.11
N ILE A 28 5.34 -5.52 0.70
CA ILE A 28 5.43 -5.55 2.17
C ILE A 28 4.69 -6.78 2.71
N ILE A 29 5.36 -7.55 3.57
CA ILE A 29 4.73 -8.66 4.30
C ILE A 29 4.29 -8.18 5.69
N LEU A 30 2.98 -8.15 5.91
CA LEU A 30 2.34 -7.71 7.14
C LEU A 30 2.09 -8.91 8.06
N TRP A 31 2.97 -9.08 9.05
CA TRP A 31 2.83 -10.10 10.11
C TRP A 31 2.21 -9.51 11.38
N ALA A 32 1.25 -10.22 11.98
CA ALA A 32 0.50 -9.75 13.17
C ALA A 32 1.35 -9.61 14.43
N THR A 33 2.29 -10.53 14.64
CA THR A 33 3.19 -10.51 15.80
C THR A 33 4.16 -9.33 15.72
N SER A 34 4.73 -9.08 14.54
CA SER A 34 5.62 -7.93 14.31
C SER A 34 4.87 -6.61 14.46
N ASN A 35 3.70 -6.45 13.84
CA ASN A 35 2.92 -5.20 13.91
C ASN A 35 2.37 -4.90 15.31
N SER A 36 1.97 -5.92 16.08
CA SER A 36 1.53 -5.72 17.46
C SER A 36 2.66 -5.23 18.36
N ARG A 37 3.89 -5.72 18.14
CA ARG A 37 5.08 -5.34 18.92
C ARG A 37 5.68 -4.00 18.48
N SER A 38 5.62 -3.68 17.18
CA SER A 38 6.15 -2.43 16.61
C SER A 38 5.11 -1.30 16.54
N HIS A 39 3.94 -1.48 17.16
CA HIS A 39 2.85 -0.52 17.14
C HIS A 39 2.45 -0.07 15.71
N GLY A 40 2.44 -1.01 14.75
CA GLY A 40 2.02 -0.77 13.37
C GLY A 40 3.05 -0.09 12.48
N GLN A 41 4.35 -0.36 12.69
CA GLN A 41 5.41 0.24 11.88
C GLN A 41 5.25 -0.06 10.37
N CYS A 42 4.99 -1.32 10.00
CA CYS A 42 4.80 -1.71 8.60
C CYS A 42 3.53 -1.09 7.97
N LEU A 43 2.50 -0.83 8.78
CA LEU A 43 1.32 -0.08 8.32
C LEU A 43 1.70 1.37 8.01
N GLY A 44 2.53 1.98 8.85
CA GLY A 44 3.04 3.33 8.62
C GLY A 44 3.92 3.44 7.38
N GLU A 45 4.79 2.46 7.17
CA GLU A 45 5.63 2.33 5.97
C GLU A 45 4.77 2.21 4.70
N PHE A 46 3.79 1.30 4.70
CA PHE A 46 2.85 1.14 3.58
C PHE A 46 2.13 2.46 3.24
N LEU A 47 1.56 3.12 4.25
CA LEU A 47 0.84 4.39 4.05
C LEU A 47 1.77 5.46 3.50
N TYR A 48 2.97 5.60 4.07
CA TYR A 48 3.89 6.65 3.65
C TYR A 48 4.46 6.41 2.25
N LEU A 49 4.76 5.18 1.85
CA LEU A 49 5.18 4.85 0.48
C LEU A 49 4.16 5.32 -0.58
N LEU A 50 2.86 5.12 -0.31
CA LEU A 50 1.75 5.66 -1.12
C LEU A 50 1.63 7.20 -1.07
N GLY A 51 2.31 7.85 -0.12
CA GLY A 51 2.17 9.28 0.14
C GLY A 51 0.90 9.61 0.92
N VAL A 52 0.53 8.77 1.89
CA VAL A 52 -0.63 8.94 2.77
C VAL A 52 -0.19 8.98 4.23
N ARG A 53 -0.84 9.81 5.04
CA ARG A 53 -0.64 9.90 6.49
C ARG A 53 -1.92 9.64 7.28
N PRO A 54 -1.84 8.97 8.45
CA PRO A 54 -2.98 8.80 9.32
C PRO A 54 -3.37 10.10 10.02
N LYS A 55 -4.68 10.38 10.10
CA LYS A 55 -5.26 11.45 10.92
C LYS A 55 -5.57 10.95 12.32
N TRP A 56 -4.97 11.56 13.33
CA TRP A 56 -5.12 11.17 14.72
C TRP A 56 -6.23 11.96 15.42
N GLN A 57 -7.03 11.28 16.23
CA GLN A 57 -7.96 11.89 17.18
C GLN A 57 -7.31 12.04 18.56
N SER A 58 -7.92 12.89 19.39
CA SER A 58 -7.61 12.96 20.83
C SER A 58 -7.71 11.57 21.45
N GLY A 59 -6.63 11.10 22.07
CA GLY A 59 -6.53 9.74 22.63
C GLY A 59 -5.73 8.74 21.79
N GLY A 60 -5.06 9.18 20.71
CA GLY A 60 -4.08 8.36 19.99
C GLY A 60 -4.70 7.32 19.06
N ARG A 61 -5.98 7.46 18.70
CA ARG A 61 -6.67 6.59 17.73
C ARG A 61 -6.62 7.22 16.34
N VAL A 62 -6.46 6.39 15.31
CA VAL A 62 -6.60 6.81 13.91
C VAL A 62 -8.08 7.02 13.60
N SER A 63 -8.39 8.15 12.99
CA SER A 63 -9.75 8.59 12.66
C SER A 63 -10.00 8.74 11.17
N GLY A 64 -8.93 8.78 10.38
CA GLY A 64 -8.99 8.98 8.95
C GLY A 64 -7.59 8.94 8.34
N LEU A 65 -7.55 9.25 7.06
CA LEU A 65 -6.33 9.34 6.28
C LEU A 65 -6.28 10.71 5.59
N GLU A 66 -5.08 11.12 5.23
CA GLU A 66 -4.80 12.32 4.46
C GLU A 66 -3.78 12.00 3.38
N VAL A 67 -4.03 12.45 2.16
CA VAL A 67 -3.04 12.42 1.09
C VAL A 67 -1.99 13.51 1.39
N ILE A 68 -0.72 13.13 1.34
CA ILE A 68 0.41 14.07 1.36
C ILE A 68 0.54 14.66 -0.05
N PRO A 69 0.47 15.99 -0.22
CA PRO A 69 0.69 16.64 -1.53
C PRO A 69 2.07 16.31 -2.10
N LEU A 70 2.22 16.24 -3.42
CA LEU A 70 3.51 15.92 -4.05
C LEU A 70 4.59 16.95 -3.71
N GLU A 71 4.21 18.21 -3.51
CA GLU A 71 5.12 19.28 -3.08
C GLU A 71 5.68 19.04 -1.68
N GLU A 72 4.95 18.32 -0.82
CA GLU A 72 5.42 17.90 0.49
C GLU A 72 6.16 16.55 0.39
N LEU A 73 5.66 15.63 -0.44
CA LEU A 73 6.20 14.27 -0.58
C LEU A 73 7.58 14.23 -1.27
N GLN A 74 7.85 15.16 -2.20
CA GLN A 74 9.12 15.32 -2.92
C GLN A 74 9.61 14.07 -3.68
N ARG A 75 8.70 13.16 -4.01
CA ARG A 75 8.95 11.96 -4.82
C ARG A 75 7.64 11.44 -5.43
N PRO A 76 7.70 10.54 -6.43
CA PRO A 76 6.52 9.80 -6.87
C PRO A 76 5.89 8.97 -5.75
N ARG A 77 4.58 8.73 -5.88
CA ARG A 77 3.86 7.75 -5.07
C ARG A 77 4.25 6.36 -5.53
N ILE A 78 4.79 5.57 -4.60
CA ILE A 78 5.25 4.20 -4.87
C ILE A 78 4.07 3.27 -4.71
N ASP A 79 3.86 2.37 -5.68
CA ASP A 79 2.83 1.33 -5.55
C ASP A 79 3.25 0.30 -4.51
N VAL A 80 2.31 -0.20 -3.72
CA VAL A 80 2.62 -1.10 -2.60
C VAL A 80 1.72 -2.31 -2.62
N MET A 81 2.32 -3.50 -2.68
CA MET A 81 1.61 -4.77 -2.56
C MET A 81 1.77 -5.31 -1.13
N GLY A 82 0.65 -5.43 -0.42
CA GLY A 82 0.61 -5.94 0.95
C GLY A 82 0.25 -7.42 0.99
N ARG A 83 1.14 -8.27 1.53
CA ARG A 83 0.82 -9.66 1.85
C ARG A 83 0.48 -9.77 3.33
N ILE A 84 -0.76 -10.10 3.67
CA ILE A 84 -1.19 -10.27 5.07
C ILE A 84 -1.23 -11.75 5.47
N SER A 85 -0.86 -12.06 6.71
CA SER A 85 -1.17 -13.38 7.28
C SER A 85 -2.65 -13.49 7.67
N GLY A 86 -3.18 -14.71 7.77
CA GLY A 86 -4.54 -14.94 8.27
C GLY A 86 -4.80 -14.31 9.65
N LEU A 87 -3.76 -14.21 10.49
CA LEU A 87 -3.86 -13.59 11.81
C LEU A 87 -4.07 -12.06 11.75
N ILE A 88 -3.47 -11.36 10.77
CA ILE A 88 -3.72 -9.92 10.54
C ILE A 88 -5.17 -9.70 10.10
N ARG A 89 -5.67 -10.55 9.19
CA ARG A 89 -7.07 -10.50 8.72
C ARG A 89 -8.05 -10.54 9.89
N ASP A 90 -7.79 -11.40 10.86
CA ASP A 90 -8.72 -11.66 11.95
C ASP A 90 -8.56 -10.66 13.12
N MET A 91 -7.32 -10.20 13.40
CA MET A 91 -7.05 -9.32 14.54
C MET A 91 -7.10 -7.83 14.23
N MET A 92 -6.88 -7.42 12.97
CA MET A 92 -6.73 -6.01 12.59
C MET A 92 -7.54 -5.63 11.34
N PRO A 93 -8.85 -5.96 11.24
CA PRO A 93 -9.65 -5.68 10.05
C PRO A 93 -9.75 -4.18 9.73
N THR A 94 -9.79 -3.32 10.76
CA THR A 94 -9.80 -1.87 10.57
C THR A 94 -8.51 -1.35 9.94
N ALA A 95 -7.36 -1.93 10.28
CA ALA A 95 -6.08 -1.53 9.67
C ALA A 95 -6.04 -1.88 8.18
N ILE A 96 -6.52 -3.06 7.80
CA ILE A 96 -6.63 -3.48 6.40
C ILE A 96 -7.55 -2.52 5.64
N GLY A 97 -8.70 -2.16 6.22
CA GLY A 97 -9.60 -1.18 5.63
C GLY A 97 -8.95 0.20 5.42
N TRP A 98 -8.04 0.62 6.30
CA TRP A 98 -7.26 1.84 6.08
C TRP A 98 -6.26 1.71 4.92
N LEU A 99 -5.57 0.59 4.80
CA LEU A 99 -4.65 0.38 3.68
C LEU A 99 -5.38 0.36 2.33
N ASP A 100 -6.52 -0.32 2.26
CA ASP A 100 -7.36 -0.39 1.05
C ASP A 100 -7.87 1.00 0.66
N LYS A 101 -8.39 1.74 1.64
CA LYS A 101 -8.81 3.13 1.46
C LYS A 101 -7.66 4.04 1.02
N ALA A 102 -6.45 3.81 1.50
CA ALA A 102 -5.29 4.61 1.09
C ALA A 102 -4.99 4.41 -0.40
N VAL A 103 -5.04 3.17 -0.89
CA VAL A 103 -4.86 2.84 -2.32
C VAL A 103 -5.95 3.49 -3.17
N GLU A 104 -7.22 3.41 -2.74
CA GLU A 104 -8.33 4.07 -3.43
C GLU A 104 -8.14 5.59 -3.51
N MET A 105 -7.79 6.23 -2.37
CA MET A 105 -7.56 7.67 -2.31
C MET A 105 -6.46 8.15 -3.25
N VAL A 106 -5.36 7.40 -3.40
CA VAL A 106 -4.25 7.80 -4.27
C VAL A 106 -4.49 7.45 -5.74
N ALA A 107 -5.25 6.39 -6.03
CA ALA A 107 -5.60 6.01 -7.39
C ALA A 107 -6.50 7.04 -8.09
N GLU A 108 -7.29 7.78 -7.31
CA GLU A 108 -8.26 8.77 -7.81
C GLU A 108 -7.68 10.19 -7.93
N LEU A 109 -6.40 10.39 -7.58
CA LEU A 109 -5.75 11.68 -7.70
C LEU A 109 -5.53 12.08 -9.15
N ASP A 110 -5.69 13.38 -9.42
CA ASP A 110 -5.36 13.98 -10.72
C ASP A 110 -3.85 14.27 -10.83
N GLU A 111 -3.07 13.19 -10.83
CA GLU A 111 -1.61 13.21 -10.97
C GLU A 111 -1.18 12.47 -12.24
N SER A 112 0.02 12.78 -12.73
CA SER A 112 0.64 12.10 -13.88
C SER A 112 1.02 10.66 -13.51
N LEU A 113 1.20 9.80 -14.52
CA LEU A 113 1.64 8.42 -14.30
C LEU A 113 3.13 8.33 -13.86
N GLU A 114 3.92 9.38 -14.09
CA GLU A 114 5.31 9.45 -13.66
C GLU A 114 5.43 9.85 -12.18
N ASP A 115 4.44 10.58 -11.66
CA ASP A 115 4.36 11.01 -10.26
C ASP A 115 3.55 10.04 -9.39
N ASN A 116 2.76 9.15 -10.00
CA ASN A 116 1.88 8.23 -9.28
C ASN A 116 1.89 6.83 -9.91
N TYR A 117 2.76 5.96 -9.38
CA TYR A 117 2.92 4.60 -9.89
C TYR A 117 1.73 3.69 -9.54
N VAL A 118 0.96 4.01 -8.50
CA VAL A 118 -0.29 3.30 -8.21
C VAL A 118 -1.28 3.47 -9.36
N LYS A 119 -1.48 4.72 -9.79
CA LYS A 119 -2.36 5.05 -10.91
C LYS A 119 -1.86 4.46 -12.23
N LYS A 120 -0.54 4.51 -12.46
CA LYS A 120 0.12 3.89 -13.61
C LYS A 120 -0.20 2.40 -13.71
N HIS A 121 0.08 1.63 -12.66
CA HIS A 121 -0.16 0.20 -12.69
C HIS A 121 -1.63 -0.17 -12.76
N ILE A 122 -2.53 0.60 -12.12
CA ILE A 122 -3.97 0.36 -12.26
C ILE A 122 -4.41 0.53 -13.72
N HIS A 123 -3.90 1.56 -14.41
CA HIS A 123 -4.20 1.75 -15.84
C HIS A 123 -3.69 0.57 -16.67
N ASP A 124 -2.42 0.19 -16.49
CA ASP A 124 -1.80 -0.93 -17.21
C ASP A 124 -2.54 -2.26 -16.95
N ASP A 125 -2.95 -2.52 -15.70
CA ASP A 125 -3.70 -3.72 -15.30
C ASP A 125 -5.11 -3.73 -15.89
N VAL A 126 -5.79 -2.58 -15.97
CA VAL A 126 -7.13 -2.46 -16.59
C VAL A 126 -7.05 -2.76 -18.07
N ASP A 127 -6.12 -2.12 -18.78
CA ASP A 127 -5.93 -2.33 -20.21
C ASP A 127 -5.66 -3.81 -20.50
N TRP A 128 -4.75 -4.42 -19.74
CA TRP A 128 -4.44 -5.84 -19.87
C TRP A 128 -5.67 -6.73 -19.62
N LEU A 129 -6.44 -6.50 -18.57
CA LEU A 129 -7.64 -7.30 -18.26
C LEU A 129 -8.73 -7.14 -19.32
N VAL A 130 -8.94 -5.94 -19.85
CA VAL A 130 -9.93 -5.68 -20.92
C VAL A 130 -9.50 -6.37 -22.21
N GLU A 131 -8.21 -6.35 -22.56
CA GLU A 131 -7.67 -7.12 -23.68
C GLU A 131 -7.89 -8.63 -23.53
N GLN A 132 -7.87 -9.16 -22.31
CA GLN A 132 -8.24 -10.55 -22.01
C GLN A 132 -9.75 -10.83 -22.05
N GLY A 133 -10.59 -9.82 -22.34
CA GLY A 133 -12.03 -9.93 -22.45
C GLY A 133 -12.79 -9.76 -21.13
N GLU A 134 -12.14 -9.23 -20.10
CA GLU A 134 -12.81 -8.85 -18.85
C GLU A 134 -13.72 -7.63 -19.08
N ASP A 135 -14.84 -7.57 -18.36
CA ASP A 135 -15.67 -6.36 -18.32
C ASP A 135 -14.86 -5.17 -17.73
N PRO A 136 -14.89 -3.97 -18.34
CA PRO A 136 -14.09 -2.83 -17.87
C PRO A 136 -14.33 -2.41 -16.41
N LEU A 137 -15.56 -2.53 -15.91
CA LEU A 137 -15.85 -2.20 -14.51
C LEU A 137 -15.24 -3.24 -13.57
N LEU A 138 -15.32 -4.53 -13.95
CA LEU A 138 -14.71 -5.61 -13.19
C LEU A 138 -13.18 -5.58 -13.26
N ALA A 139 -12.61 -5.23 -14.42
CA ALA A 139 -11.19 -5.00 -14.62
C ALA A 139 -10.67 -3.90 -13.68
N THR A 140 -11.34 -2.75 -13.65
CA THR A 140 -11.02 -1.64 -12.74
C THR A 140 -11.05 -2.07 -11.28
N LYS A 141 -12.07 -2.84 -10.89
CA LYS A 141 -12.19 -3.35 -9.52
C LYS A 141 -11.05 -4.31 -9.16
N LYS A 142 -10.63 -5.18 -10.08
CA LYS A 142 -9.53 -6.13 -9.87
C LYS A 142 -8.17 -5.43 -9.84
N ALA A 143 -7.94 -4.48 -10.75
CA ALA A 143 -6.71 -3.72 -10.87
C ALA A 143 -6.38 -2.88 -9.62
N ARG A 144 -7.39 -2.46 -8.85
CA ARG A 144 -7.20 -1.72 -7.59
C ARG A 144 -6.75 -2.60 -6.40
N LEU A 145 -6.81 -3.92 -6.51
CA LEU A 145 -6.47 -4.81 -5.40
C LEU A 145 -4.97 -4.80 -5.12
N ARG A 146 -4.60 -4.47 -3.88
CA ARG A 146 -3.19 -4.42 -3.44
C ARG A 146 -2.91 -5.21 -2.16
N ILE A 147 -3.94 -5.71 -1.48
CA ILE A 147 -3.80 -6.45 -0.22
C ILE A 147 -4.26 -7.89 -0.40
N PHE A 148 -3.35 -8.83 -0.22
CA PHE A 148 -3.59 -10.24 -0.48
C PHE A 148 -3.33 -11.08 0.78
N GLY A 149 -4.32 -11.88 1.17
CA GLY A 149 -4.29 -12.72 2.38
C GLY A 149 -4.45 -14.21 2.08
N ASP A 150 -4.19 -15.06 3.07
CA ASP A 150 -4.59 -16.47 2.97
C ASP A 150 -6.12 -16.55 2.87
N PRO A 151 -6.67 -17.56 2.16
CA PRO A 151 -8.10 -17.77 2.14
C PRO A 151 -8.65 -17.94 3.57
N PRO A 152 -9.94 -17.63 3.79
CA PRO A 152 -10.59 -17.86 5.09
C PRO A 152 -10.27 -19.27 5.61
N GLN A 153 -9.86 -19.38 6.88
CA GLN A 153 -9.52 -20.64 7.57
C GLN A 153 -8.21 -21.34 7.15
N ALA A 154 -7.39 -20.75 6.26
CA ALA A 154 -6.03 -21.21 5.98
C ALA A 154 -4.98 -20.32 6.70
N TYR A 155 -3.87 -20.94 7.13
CA TYR A 155 -2.73 -20.25 7.73
C TYR A 155 -1.42 -20.74 7.09
N GLY A 156 -0.64 -19.83 6.50
CA GLY A 156 0.74 -20.09 6.05
C GLY A 156 0.91 -20.04 4.53
N THR A 157 2.15 -19.79 4.10
CA THR A 157 2.53 -19.65 2.68
C THR A 157 2.72 -20.98 1.94
N GLY A 158 2.49 -22.12 2.60
CA GLY A 158 2.69 -23.46 2.02
C GLY A 158 4.15 -23.82 1.73
N VAL A 159 5.11 -23.00 2.18
CA VAL A 159 6.55 -23.27 2.10
C VAL A 159 7.10 -23.31 3.52
N GLY A 160 7.59 -24.48 3.91
CA GLY A 160 8.28 -24.75 5.16
C GLY A 160 9.48 -25.63 4.92
#